data_AF-A0A3E4PJR6-F1
#
_entry.id   AF-A0A3E4PJR6-F1
#
_cell.length_a   1.000
_cell.length_b   1.000
_cell.length_c   1.000
_cell.angle_alpha   90.00
_cell.angle_beta   90.00
_cell.angle_gamma   90.00
#
_symmetry.space_group_name_H-M   'P 1'
#
loop_
_entity.id
_entity.type
_entity.pdbx_description
1 polymer ?
#
loop_
_entity_poly.entity_id
_entity_poly.type
_entity_poly.pdbx_seq_one_letter_code
_entity_poly.pdbx_strand_id
1 'polypeptide(L)'
;MVKAIKVMLIPNNVQKTKMFQYAGASRFAYNWALAREKENYEKGGKFISDSELRKEFTKLRHSDEYAWLLNISNNVTKQAIKDACTAYKNFFKGLQKFPRFKSQKRSMPKFYQDNVKIQFSHT
;
A
#
# COMPACT_ATOMS: atom_id res chain seq x y z
N MET A 1 -25.53 9.81 11.86
CA MET A 1 -25.34 9.50 10.43
C MET A 1 -23.94 9.95 10.02
N VAL A 2 -23.07 9.05 9.53
CA VAL A 2 -21.74 9.43 9.03
C VAL A 2 -21.92 10.14 7.68
N LYS A 3 -21.48 11.39 7.56
CA LYS A 3 -21.47 12.13 6.29
C LYS A 3 -20.17 11.84 5.55
N ALA A 4 -20.27 11.48 4.27
CA ALA A 4 -19.12 11.29 3.38
C ALA A 4 -19.17 12.33 2.25
N ILE A 5 -18.03 12.95 1.95
CA ILE A 5 -17.88 13.90 0.84
C ILE A 5 -17.01 13.25 -0.23
N LYS A 6 -17.48 13.25 -1.47
CA LYS A 6 -16.69 12.82 -2.63
C LYS A 6 -16.25 14.05 -3.43
N VAL A 7 -14.95 14.26 -3.53
CA VAL A 7 -14.35 15.38 -4.27
C VAL A 7 -13.63 14.85 -5.50
N MET A 8 -13.85 15.47 -6.66
CA MET A 8 -13.05 15.22 -7.86
C MET A 8 -11.85 16.16 -7.87
N LEU A 9 -10.65 15.61 -8.03
CA LEU A 9 -9.44 16.42 -8.22
C LEU A 9 -9.26 16.73 -9.71
N ILE A 10 -8.77 17.93 -10.01
CA ILE A 10 -8.37 18.35 -11.37
C ILE A 10 -6.85 18.55 -11.39
N PRO A 11 -6.05 17.46 -11.46
CA PRO A 11 -4.60 17.57 -11.36
C PRO A 11 -3.96 18.02 -12.68
N ASN A 12 -2.90 18.81 -12.59
CA ASN A 12 -2.01 19.08 -13.72
C ASN A 12 -1.09 17.88 -14.01
N ASN A 13 -0.29 17.96 -15.07
CA ASN A 13 0.57 16.84 -15.50
C ASN A 13 1.60 16.42 -14.43
N VAL A 14 2.18 17.37 -13.70
CA VAL A 14 3.13 17.09 -12.62
C VAL A 14 2.45 16.32 -11.48
N GLN A 15 1.26 16.77 -11.08
CA GLN A 15 0.47 16.12 -10.04
C GLN A 15 0.00 14.72 -10.46
N LYS A 16 -0.47 14.55 -11.70
CA LYS A 16 -0.84 13.23 -12.25
C LYS A 16 0.34 12.26 -12.19
N THR A 17 1.51 12.67 -12.66
CA THR A 17 2.72 11.85 -12.61
C THR A 17 3.04 11.42 -11.18
N LYS A 18 2.98 12.36 -10.22
CA LYS A 18 3.21 12.05 -8.80
C LYS A 18 2.18 11.07 -8.25
N MET A 19 0.89 11.23 -8.57
CA MET A 19 -0.17 10.30 -8.17
C MET A 19 0.05 8.89 -8.74
N PHE A 20 0.50 8.77 -10.00
CA PHE A 20 0.85 7.48 -10.57
C PHE A 20 2.08 6.84 -9.92
N GLN A 21 3.10 7.62 -9.55
CA GLN A 21 4.22 7.13 -8.75
C GLN A 21 3.75 6.58 -7.40
N TYR A 22 2.81 7.26 -6.74
CA TYR A 22 2.23 6.82 -5.47
C TYR A 22 1.44 5.51 -5.63
N ALA A 23 0.60 5.40 -6.66
CA ALA A 23 -0.10 4.16 -6.98
C ALA A 23 0.88 3.01 -7.30
N GLY A 24 1.97 3.31 -8.02
CA GLY A 24 3.04 2.37 -8.32
C GLY A 24 3.75 1.86 -7.06
N ALA A 25 4.15 2.76 -6.16
CA ALA A 25 4.75 2.42 -4.87
C ALA A 25 3.80 1.61 -3.98
N SER A 26 2.50 1.95 -3.97
CA SER A 26 1.48 1.18 -3.24
C SER A 26 1.39 -0.26 -3.78
N ARG A 27 1.35 -0.42 -5.11
CA ARG A 27 1.35 -1.74 -5.74
C ARG A 27 2.62 -2.53 -5.38
N PHE A 28 3.78 -1.89 -5.47
CA PHE A 28 5.07 -2.49 -5.15
C PHE A 28 5.11 -3.00 -3.72
N ALA A 29 4.80 -2.16 -2.73
CA ALA A 29 4.83 -2.53 -1.31
C ALA A 29 3.83 -3.65 -0.97
N TYR A 30 2.64 -3.65 -1.57
CA TYR A 30 1.68 -4.75 -1.43
C TYR A 30 2.25 -6.07 -1.95
N ASN A 31 2.83 -6.04 -3.16
CA ASN A 31 3.39 -7.24 -3.78
C ASN A 31 4.63 -7.73 -3.02
N TRP A 32 5.48 -6.83 -2.56
CA TRP A 32 6.63 -7.16 -1.72
C TRP A 32 6.19 -7.88 -0.44
N ALA A 33 5.20 -7.35 0.28
CA ALA A 33 4.69 -7.98 1.50
C ALA A 33 4.10 -9.37 1.23
N LEU A 34 3.35 -9.50 0.13
CA LEU A 34 2.79 -10.79 -0.29
C LEU A 34 3.89 -11.81 -0.64
N ALA A 35 4.97 -11.39 -1.29
CA ALA A 35 6.11 -12.24 -1.62
C ALA A 35 6.86 -12.68 -0.35
N ARG A 36 7.11 -11.74 0.56
CA ARG A 36 7.80 -11.99 1.82
C ARG A 36 7.06 -12.99 2.71
N GLU A 37 5.74 -12.89 2.79
CA GLU A 37 4.89 -13.86 3.49
C GLU A 37 4.93 -15.25 2.86
N LYS A 38 4.90 -15.33 1.52
CA LYS A 38 4.99 -16.61 0.81
C LYS A 38 6.32 -17.31 1.09
N GLU A 39 7.43 -16.57 0.95
CA GLU A 39 8.77 -17.07 1.24
C GLU A 39 8.90 -17.55 2.69
N ASN A 40 8.35 -16.79 3.64
CA ASN A 40 8.34 -17.16 5.05
C ASN A 40 7.54 -18.44 5.30
N TYR A 41 6.37 -18.58 4.68
CA TYR A 41 5.55 -19.79 4.77
C TYR A 41 6.26 -21.02 4.17
N GLU A 42 6.90 -20.87 3.01
CA GLU A 42 7.68 -21.94 2.36
C GLU A 42 8.82 -22.44 3.27
N LYS A 43 9.35 -21.57 4.13
CA LYS A 43 10.37 -21.90 5.14
C LYS A 43 9.79 -22.46 6.45
N GLY A 44 8.49 -22.72 6.52
CA GLY A 44 7.81 -23.21 7.73
C GLY A 44 7.59 -22.13 8.80
N GLY A 45 7.73 -20.85 8.43
CA GLY A 45 7.51 -19.72 9.33
C GLY A 45 6.04 -19.48 9.67
N LYS A 46 5.80 -18.80 10.80
CA LYS A 46 4.48 -18.29 11.16
C LYS A 46 4.19 -16.97 10.45
N PHE A 47 2.91 -16.66 10.23
CA PHE A 47 2.46 -15.40 9.61
C PHE A 47 3.14 -14.17 10.23
N ILE A 48 3.69 -13.29 9.40
CA ILE A 48 4.43 -12.11 9.86
C ILE A 48 3.45 -10.95 10.11
N SER A 49 3.62 -10.24 11.22
CA SER A 49 2.73 -9.11 11.48
C SER A 49 2.97 -7.94 10.51
N ASP A 50 1.94 -7.11 10.25
CA ASP A 50 2.11 -5.91 9.42
C ASP A 50 3.11 -4.92 10.03
N SER A 51 3.28 -4.93 11.35
CA SER A 51 4.27 -4.12 12.07
C SER A 51 5.70 -4.56 11.72
N GLU A 52 5.97 -5.86 11.74
CA GLU A 52 7.28 -6.43 11.41
C GLU A 52 7.62 -6.21 9.94
N LEU A 53 6.69 -6.52 9.03
CA LEU A 53 6.88 -6.27 7.59
C LEU A 53 7.14 -4.80 7.28
N ARG A 54 6.49 -3.86 7.98
CA ARG A 54 6.78 -2.43 7.82
C ARG A 54 8.18 -2.05 8.31
N LYS A 55 8.68 -2.66 9.39
CA LYS A 55 10.05 -2.43 9.87
C LYS A 55 11.07 -2.94 8.85
N GLU A 56 10.87 -4.16 8.34
CA GLU A 56 11.70 -4.73 7.28
C GLU A 56 11.68 -3.86 6.02
N PHE A 57 10.49 -3.47 5.55
CA PHE A 57 10.35 -2.61 4.37
C PHE A 57 10.97 -1.22 4.55
N THR A 58 10.96 -0.69 5.78
CA THR A 58 11.63 0.59 6.08
C THR A 58 13.14 0.45 5.90
N LYS A 59 13.75 -0.66 6.29
CA LYS A 59 15.17 -0.91 5.99
C LYS A 59 15.40 -1.07 4.49
N LEU A 60 14.55 -1.84 3.81
CA LEU A 60 14.62 -2.06 2.36
C LEU A 60 14.61 -0.74 1.58
N ARG A 61 13.66 0.16 1.85
CA ARG A 61 13.52 1.41 1.09
C ARG A 61 14.70 2.39 1.25
N HIS A 62 15.58 2.14 2.22
CA HIS A 62 16.79 2.93 2.46
C HIS A 62 18.04 2.31 1.80
N SER A 63 17.92 1.15 1.13
CA SER A 63 19.02 0.64 0.31
C SER A 63 19.10 1.38 -1.03
N ASP A 64 20.28 1.36 -1.66
CA ASP A 64 20.55 2.07 -2.91
C ASP A 64 19.60 1.63 -4.04
N GLU A 65 19.31 0.33 -4.14
CA GLU A 65 18.40 -0.24 -5.14
C GLU A 65 16.97 0.34 -5.03
N TYR A 66 16.52 0.63 -3.81
CA TYR A 66 15.15 1.07 -3.54
C TYR A 66 15.03 2.53 -3.11
N ALA A 67 16.11 3.31 -3.24
CA ALA A 67 16.17 4.71 -2.82
C ALA A 67 15.08 5.58 -3.48
N TRP A 68 14.57 5.20 -4.66
CA TRP A 68 13.46 5.89 -5.32
C TRP A 68 12.17 5.93 -4.48
N LEU A 69 11.96 4.98 -3.57
CA LEU A 69 10.83 4.95 -2.63
C LEU A 69 10.92 6.09 -1.59
N LEU A 70 12.10 6.66 -1.35
CA LEU A 70 12.27 7.78 -0.43
C LEU A 70 11.52 9.03 -0.90
N ASN A 71 11.29 9.17 -2.21
CA ASN A 71 10.51 10.24 -2.82
C ASN A 71 8.99 10.08 -2.64
N ILE A 72 8.55 8.99 -2.01
CA ILE A 72 7.14 8.67 -1.75
C ILE A 72 6.89 8.70 -0.25
N SER A 73 5.74 9.26 0.14
CA SER A 73 5.26 9.23 1.52
C SER A 73 5.23 7.81 2.06
N ASN A 74 5.82 7.61 3.24
CA ASN A 74 5.86 6.31 3.89
C ASN A 74 4.45 5.79 4.26
N ASN A 75 3.44 6.66 4.36
CA ASN A 75 2.07 6.24 4.64
C ASN A 75 1.48 5.39 3.52
N VAL A 76 1.89 5.65 2.26
CA VAL A 76 1.46 4.89 1.08
C VAL A 76 1.87 3.43 1.20
N THR A 77 3.14 3.19 1.53
CA THR A 77 3.71 1.83 1.63
C THR A 77 3.25 1.14 2.90
N LYS A 78 3.15 1.86 4.03
CA LYS A 78 2.59 1.33 5.29
C LYS A 78 1.18 0.79 5.12
N GLN A 79 0.29 1.56 4.46
CA GLN A 79 -1.08 1.13 4.23
C GLN A 79 -1.14 -0.03 3.24
N ALA A 80 -0.32 -0.03 2.18
CA ALA A 80 -0.28 -1.14 1.23
C ALA A 80 0.14 -2.47 1.88
N ILE A 81 1.13 -2.44 2.79
CA ILE A 81 1.54 -3.62 3.58
C ILE A 81 0.40 -4.06 4.51
N LYS A 82 -0.28 -3.10 5.16
CA LYS A 82 -1.48 -3.38 5.98
C LYS A 82 -2.54 -4.13 5.18
N ASP A 83 -2.82 -3.66 3.97
CA ASP A 83 -3.83 -4.24 3.10
C ASP A 83 -3.46 -5.67 2.70
N ALA A 84 -2.17 -5.95 2.45
CA ALA A 84 -1.69 -7.30 2.16
C ALA A 84 -1.89 -8.24 3.36
N CYS A 85 -1.53 -7.80 4.57
CA CYS A 85 -1.73 -8.58 5.79
C CYS A 85 -3.21 -8.79 6.11
N THR A 86 -4.05 -7.76 5.96
CA THR A 86 -5.51 -7.91 6.07
C THR A 86 -6.02 -8.93 5.06
N ALA A 87 -5.45 -8.94 3.86
CA ALA A 87 -5.87 -9.90 2.86
C ALA A 87 -5.56 -11.35 3.27
N TYR A 88 -4.38 -11.61 3.82
CA TYR A 88 -4.08 -12.92 4.42
C TYR A 88 -5.00 -13.28 5.58
N LYS A 89 -5.22 -12.33 6.51
CA LYS A 89 -6.12 -12.55 7.66
C LYS A 89 -7.53 -12.92 7.22
N ASN A 90 -8.06 -12.26 6.19
CA ASN A 90 -9.37 -12.60 5.64
C ASN A 90 -9.38 -13.95 4.93
N PHE A 91 -8.28 -14.35 4.28
CA PHE A 91 -8.13 -15.69 3.72
C PHE A 91 -8.17 -16.77 4.82
N PHE A 92 -7.42 -16.60 5.91
CA PHE A 92 -7.45 -17.53 7.05
C PHE A 92 -8.82 -17.62 7.73
N LYS A 93 -9.61 -16.55 7.68
CA LYS A 93 -11.00 -16.53 8.17
C LYS A 93 -12.02 -17.10 7.17
N GLY A 94 -11.59 -17.53 5.98
CA GLY A 94 -12.50 -17.99 4.93
C GLY A 94 -13.35 -16.89 4.26
N LEU A 95 -13.05 -15.61 4.53
CA LEU A 95 -13.82 -14.47 4.01
C LEU A 95 -13.44 -14.11 2.57
N GLN A 96 -12.29 -14.56 2.10
CA GLN A 96 -11.88 -14.38 0.71
C GLN A 96 -10.88 -15.45 0.25
N LYS A 97 -10.66 -15.51 -1.07
CA LYS A 97 -9.65 -16.38 -1.67
C LYS A 97 -8.23 -15.90 -1.34
N PHE A 98 -7.27 -16.79 -1.53
CA PHE A 98 -5.85 -16.50 -1.30
C PHE A 98 -5.40 -15.20 -2.02
N PRO A 99 -4.68 -14.29 -1.33
CA PRO A 99 -4.27 -13.02 -1.90
C PRO A 99 -3.35 -13.20 -3.12
N ARG A 100 -3.59 -12.41 -4.17
CA ARG A 100 -2.82 -12.46 -5.42
C ARG A 100 -1.96 -11.22 -5.60
N PHE A 101 -0.85 -11.37 -6.34
CA PHE A 101 -0.05 -10.22 -6.76
C PHE A 101 -0.87 -9.27 -7.62
N LYS A 102 -0.70 -7.97 -7.38
CA LYS A 102 -1.34 -6.91 -8.15
C LYS A 102 -0.58 -6.67 -9.46
N SER A 103 -1.29 -6.78 -10.57
CA SER A 103 -0.78 -6.46 -11.91
C SER A 103 -0.77 -4.96 -12.16
N GLN A 104 0.27 -4.43 -12.81
CA GLN A 104 0.29 -3.02 -13.25
C GLN A 104 -0.79 -2.71 -14.30
N LYS A 105 -1.06 -3.63 -15.22
CA LYS A 105 -2.01 -3.42 -16.33
C LYS A 105 -3.46 -3.59 -15.90
N ARG A 106 -3.74 -4.52 -14.98
CA ARG A 106 -5.11 -4.90 -14.59
C ARG A 106 -5.60 -4.28 -13.28
N SER A 107 -4.69 -3.88 -12.39
CA SER A 107 -5.10 -3.30 -11.11
C SER A 107 -5.40 -1.82 -11.28
N MET A 108 -6.52 -1.37 -10.72
CA MET A 108 -6.82 0.05 -10.63
C MET A 108 -5.70 0.80 -9.87
N PRO A 109 -5.12 1.87 -10.44
CA PRO A 109 -4.17 2.72 -9.74
C PRO A 109 -4.86 3.36 -8.53
N LYS A 110 -4.38 3.02 -7.33
CA LYS A 110 -4.90 3.57 -6.08
C LYS A 110 -3.79 3.62 -5.04
N PHE A 111 -3.90 4.56 -4.12
CA PHE A 111 -3.00 4.69 -2.99
C PHE A 111 -3.76 5.32 -1.83
N TYR A 112 -3.25 5.09 -0.62
CA TYR A 112 -3.65 5.84 0.55
C TYR A 112 -2.58 6.89 0.83
N GLN A 113 -3.01 8.11 1.11
CA GLN A 113 -2.15 9.14 1.64
C GLN A 113 -2.92 9.81 2.76
N ASP A 114 -2.33 9.82 3.95
CA ASP A 114 -2.84 10.62 5.04
C ASP A 114 -2.51 12.08 4.72
N ASN A 115 -3.54 12.86 4.42
CA ASN A 115 -3.39 14.28 4.23
C ASN A 115 -3.62 14.97 5.58
N VAL A 116 -3.10 16.19 5.70
CA VAL A 116 -3.68 17.18 6.62
C VAL A 116 -5.21 17.18 6.39
N LYS A 117 -6.00 17.08 7.47
CA LYS A 117 -7.48 17.07 7.38
C LYS A 117 -7.91 18.20 6.45
N ILE A 118 -8.59 17.84 5.35
CA ILE A 118 -9.24 18.83 4.49
C ILE A 118 -10.35 19.44 5.34
N GLN A 119 -10.15 20.70 5.75
CA GLN A 119 -11.17 21.48 6.43
C GLN A 119 -11.99 22.20 5.36
N PHE A 120 -13.29 21.94 5.35
CA PHE A 120 -14.22 22.75 4.58
C PHE A 120 -14.63 23.90 5.50
N SER A 121 -14.24 25.13 5.15
CA SER A 121 -14.88 26.32 5.74
C SER A 121 -16.34 26.33 5.32
N HIS A 122 -17.23 26.80 6.19
CA HIS A 122 -18.68 26.89 5.92
C HIS A 122 -18.93 27.46 4.52
N THR A 123 -19.60 26.67 3.68
CA THR A 123 -20.25 27.12 2.45
C THR A 123 -21.50 27.92 2.80
#